data_AF-A0A2G3DXV0-F1
#
_entry.id   AF-A0A2G3DXV0-F1
#
_cell.length_a   1.000
_cell.length_b   1.000
_cell.length_c   1.000
_cell.angle_alpha   90.00
_cell.angle_beta   90.00
_cell.angle_gamma   90.00
#
_symmetry.space_group_name_H-M   'P 1'
#
loop_
_entity.id
_entity.type
_entity.pdbx_description
1 polymer ?
#
loop_
_entity_poly.entity_id
_entity_poly.type
_entity_poly.pdbx_seq_one_letter_code
_entity_poly.pdbx_strand_id
1 'polypeptide(L)'
;MKNKITVKSIICLILFLGGLIYGLLNLKLIGHRPPVIFITLGLAVIGLAVLFFISIKNGNERYFKKVVMVAVILLAAYGITEMVCNEKYQEQVAAMQDWNVDLNSVADGVYTGESDVGYIKAVVEVEVKDHKLVRVDLLKHVNEHGGPAEIIVENMVEEQTVDVDAVSSATNSSKVIKTAVKNALLQGIK
;
A
#
# COMPACT_ATOMS: atom_id res chain seq x y z
N MET A 1 28.84 37.74 -14.31
CA MET A 1 27.37 37.79 -14.45
C MET A 1 26.75 37.40 -13.12
N LYS A 2 25.98 38.28 -12.46
CA LYS A 2 25.36 37.95 -11.17
C LYS A 2 24.18 37.00 -11.40
N ASN A 3 24.35 35.72 -11.09
CA ASN A 3 23.25 34.80 -10.79
C ASN A 3 22.51 35.35 -9.56
N LYS A 4 21.58 36.29 -9.77
CA LYS A 4 20.65 36.70 -8.71
C LYS A 4 19.57 35.62 -8.63
N ILE A 5 19.51 34.93 -7.49
CA ILE A 5 18.38 34.08 -7.13
C ILE A 5 17.12 34.95 -7.22
N THR A 6 16.15 34.50 -8.01
CA THR A 6 14.87 35.20 -8.19
C THR A 6 13.80 34.57 -7.29
N VAL A 7 12.72 35.31 -7.01
CA VAL A 7 11.54 34.77 -6.29
C VAL A 7 11.05 33.47 -6.95
N LYS A 8 11.01 33.45 -8.28
CA LYS A 8 10.69 32.27 -9.09
C LYS A 8 11.61 31.09 -8.79
N SER A 9 12.92 31.32 -8.68
CA SER A 9 13.89 30.27 -8.36
C SER A 9 13.69 29.71 -6.95
N ILE A 10 13.30 30.55 -5.99
CA ILE A 10 12.97 30.14 -4.62
C ILE A 10 11.71 29.27 -4.61
N ILE A 11 10.66 29.65 -5.36
CA ILE A 11 9.44 28.84 -5.47
C ILE A 11 9.74 27.46 -6.05
N CYS A 12 10.51 27.39 -7.14
CA CYS A 12 10.89 26.11 -7.74
C CYS A 12 11.73 25.24 -6.79
N LEU A 13 12.59 25.85 -5.96
CA LEU A 13 13.35 25.14 -4.95
C LEU A 13 12.43 24.51 -3.89
N ILE A 14 11.46 25.29 -3.38
CA ILE A 14 10.50 24.80 -2.37
C ILE A 14 9.71 23.62 -2.92
N LEU A 15 9.20 23.73 -4.15
CA LEU A 15 8.46 22.63 -4.79
C LEU A 15 9.34 21.38 -4.96
N PHE A 16 10.57 21.54 -5.44
CA PHE A 16 11.49 20.42 -5.59
C PHE A 16 11.82 19.75 -4.25
N LEU A 17 12.16 20.54 -3.21
CA LEU A 17 12.44 20.00 -1.89
C LEU A 17 11.21 19.33 -1.27
N GLY A 18 10.03 19.89 -1.44
CA GLY A 18 8.78 19.27 -1.00
C GLY A 18 8.54 17.92 -1.68
N GLY A 19 8.70 17.86 -3.00
CA GLY A 19 8.61 16.60 -3.76
C GLY A 19 9.68 15.58 -3.35
N LEU A 20 10.91 16.02 -3.11
CA LEU A 20 12.00 15.16 -2.66
C LEU A 20 11.73 14.59 -1.26
N ILE A 21 11.33 15.43 -0.30
CA ILE A 21 10.97 15.01 1.06
C ILE A 21 9.80 14.01 1.00
N TYR A 22 8.76 14.34 0.23
CA TYR A 22 7.62 13.43 0.05
C TYR A 22 8.06 12.09 -0.55
N GLY A 23 8.91 12.09 -1.59
CA GLY A 23 9.49 10.88 -2.17
C GLY A 23 10.27 10.05 -1.15
N LEU A 24 11.12 10.69 -0.35
CA LEU A 24 11.90 10.03 0.71
C LEU A 24 11.01 9.39 1.79
N LEU A 25 9.94 10.07 2.20
CA LEU A 25 8.98 9.52 3.17
C LEU A 25 8.28 8.26 2.64
N ASN A 26 8.02 8.19 1.33
CA ASN A 26 7.37 7.06 0.68
C ASN A 26 8.33 5.88 0.41
N LEU A 27 9.65 6.00 0.61
CA LEU A 27 10.59 4.88 0.40
C LEU A 27 10.27 3.66 1.26
N LYS A 28 9.69 3.86 2.45
CA LYS A 28 9.28 2.77 3.34
C LYS A 28 8.16 1.90 2.78
N LEU A 29 7.46 2.38 1.74
CA LEU A 29 6.34 1.70 1.11
C LEU A 29 6.78 0.87 -0.11
N ILE A 30 8.06 0.92 -0.46
CA ILE A 30 8.62 0.11 -1.55
C ILE A 30 8.48 -1.37 -1.18
N GLY A 31 7.91 -2.15 -2.10
CA GLY A 31 7.58 -3.56 -1.88
C GLY A 31 6.22 -3.79 -1.23
N HIS A 32 5.51 -2.72 -0.84
CA HIS A 32 4.13 -2.75 -0.35
C HIS A 32 3.15 -2.15 -1.37
N ARG A 33 3.53 -1.07 -2.06
CA ARG A 33 2.73 -0.48 -3.14
C ARG A 33 3.13 -1.01 -4.53
N PRO A 34 2.22 -0.96 -5.52
CA PRO A 34 2.55 -1.21 -6.92
C PRO A 34 3.78 -0.40 -7.39
N PRO A 35 4.79 -1.03 -8.02
CA PRO A 35 6.04 -0.35 -8.41
C PRO A 35 5.85 0.90 -9.31
N VAL A 36 4.79 0.92 -10.11
CA VAL A 36 4.47 2.02 -11.03
C VAL A 36 4.30 3.37 -10.34
N ILE A 37 3.80 3.39 -9.09
CA ILE A 37 3.63 4.60 -8.28
C ILE A 37 4.99 5.27 -8.03
N PHE A 38 6.00 4.48 -7.67
CA PHE A 38 7.34 5.01 -7.39
C PHE A 38 8.03 5.50 -8.66
N ILE A 39 7.77 4.86 -9.80
CA ILE A 39 8.30 5.29 -11.10
C ILE A 39 7.73 6.66 -11.46
N THR A 40 6.41 6.84 -11.40
CA THR A 40 5.77 8.11 -11.76
C THR A 40 6.08 9.23 -10.75
N LEU A 41 6.20 8.89 -9.46
CA LEU A 41 6.68 9.82 -8.44
C LEU A 41 8.13 10.28 -8.72
N GLY A 42 9.02 9.35 -9.02
CA GLY A 42 10.41 9.65 -9.36
C GLY A 42 10.50 10.58 -10.57
N LEU A 43 9.74 10.29 -11.63
CA LEU A 43 9.67 11.16 -12.81
C LEU A 43 9.15 12.56 -12.46
N ALA A 44 8.12 12.68 -11.63
CA ALA A 44 7.60 13.96 -11.17
C ALA A 44 8.66 14.77 -10.39
N VAL A 45 9.39 14.13 -9.47
CA VAL A 45 10.48 14.76 -8.70
C VAL A 45 11.63 15.20 -9.62
N ILE A 46 12.00 14.38 -10.61
CA ILE A 46 13.00 14.76 -11.63
C ILE A 46 12.51 15.97 -12.44
N GLY A 47 11.23 16.00 -12.83
CA GLY A 47 10.62 17.14 -13.51
C GLY A 47 10.73 18.44 -12.70
N LEU A 48 10.47 18.37 -11.39
CA LEU A 48 10.64 19.50 -10.47
C LEU A 48 12.11 19.91 -10.31
N ALA A 49 13.04 18.95 -10.28
CA ALA A 49 14.48 19.23 -10.23
C ALA A 49 14.93 20.00 -11.49
N VAL A 50 14.54 19.53 -12.67
CA VAL A 50 14.85 20.19 -13.96
C VAL A 50 14.26 21.60 -13.99
N LEU A 51 13.02 21.77 -13.54
CA LEU A 51 12.38 23.08 -13.42
C LEU A 51 13.17 24.03 -12.51
N PHE A 52 13.62 23.54 -11.36
CA PHE A 52 14.46 24.29 -10.43
C PHE A 52 15.79 24.72 -11.06
N PHE A 53 16.55 23.81 -11.68
CA PHE A 53 17.84 24.17 -12.30
C PHE A 53 17.68 25.17 -13.45
N ILE A 54 16.61 25.06 -14.25
CA ILE A 54 16.31 26.02 -15.32
C ILE A 54 15.93 27.39 -14.74
N SER A 55 15.22 27.42 -13.61
CA SER A 55 14.86 28.67 -12.93
C SER A 55 16.09 29.43 -12.40
N ILE A 56 17.17 28.74 -12.01
CA ILE A 56 18.43 29.38 -11.57
C ILE A 56 19.19 29.99 -12.75
N LYS A 57 19.24 29.28 -13.88
CA LYS A 57 19.96 29.75 -15.08
C LYS A 57 19.32 30.99 -15.71
N ASN A 58 18.17 31.44 -15.21
CA ASN A 58 17.47 32.68 -15.57
C ASN A 58 17.35 32.88 -17.10
N GLY A 59 17.08 31.78 -17.80
CA GLY A 59 17.00 31.72 -19.27
C GLY A 59 15.66 32.16 -19.84
N ASN A 60 15.55 32.05 -21.17
CA ASN A 60 14.38 32.45 -21.96
C ASN A 60 13.05 31.93 -21.40
N GLU A 61 12.13 32.85 -21.11
CA GLU A 61 10.82 32.60 -20.48
C GLU A 61 9.97 31.57 -21.24
N ARG A 62 10.08 31.53 -22.58
CA ARG A 62 9.38 30.56 -23.42
C ARG A 62 9.76 29.12 -23.08
N TYR A 63 11.04 28.87 -22.80
CA TYR A 63 11.53 27.54 -22.42
C TYR A 63 11.08 27.17 -21.02
N PHE A 64 11.10 28.12 -20.08
CA PHE A 64 10.60 27.90 -18.73
C PHE A 64 9.13 27.45 -18.73
N LYS A 65 8.26 28.13 -19.48
CA LYS A 65 6.83 27.77 -19.60
C LYS A 65 6.62 26.34 -20.12
N LYS A 66 7.43 25.90 -21.10
CA LYS A 66 7.38 24.51 -21.59
C LYS A 66 7.74 23.49 -20.52
N VAL A 67 8.75 23.79 -19.70
CA VAL A 67 9.18 22.88 -18.61
C VAL A 67 8.16 22.85 -17.47
N VAL A 68 7.55 23.98 -17.14
CA VAL A 68 6.40 24.01 -16.20
C VAL A 68 5.29 23.09 -16.68
N MET A 69 4.91 23.18 -17.96
CA MET A 69 3.88 22.31 -18.54
C MET A 69 4.26 20.83 -18.43
N VAL A 70 5.51 20.46 -18.71
CA VAL A 70 5.99 19.09 -18.52
C VAL A 70 5.93 18.66 -17.06
N ALA A 71 6.37 19.49 -16.11
CA ALA A 71 6.31 19.17 -14.68
C ALA A 71 4.86 18.96 -14.20
N VAL A 72 3.91 19.77 -14.69
CA VAL A 72 2.48 19.60 -14.41
C VAL A 72 1.95 18.29 -14.98
N ILE A 73 2.33 17.91 -16.20
CA ILE A 73 1.94 16.63 -16.81
C ILE A 73 2.48 15.45 -15.98
N LEU A 74 3.72 15.53 -15.50
CA LEU A 74 4.30 14.46 -14.67
C LEU A 74 3.62 14.34 -13.31
N LEU A 75 3.26 15.46 -12.68
CA LEU A 75 2.47 15.45 -11.44
C LEU A 75 1.06 14.90 -11.67
N ALA A 76 0.41 15.26 -12.77
CA ALA A 76 -0.90 14.71 -13.15
C ALA A 76 -0.81 13.19 -13.40
N ALA A 77 0.24 12.73 -14.10
CA ALA A 77 0.48 11.30 -14.31
C ALA A 77 0.69 10.54 -13.00
N TYR A 78 1.43 11.11 -12.04
CA TYR A 78 1.53 10.55 -10.69
C TYR A 78 0.16 10.44 -10.00
N GLY A 79 -0.64 11.52 -10.00
CA GLY A 79 -1.98 11.51 -9.41
C GLY A 79 -2.93 10.50 -10.04
N ILE A 80 -2.92 10.39 -11.37
CA ILE A 80 -3.71 9.38 -12.11
C ILE A 80 -3.25 7.97 -11.74
N THR A 81 -1.94 7.75 -11.60
CA THR A 81 -1.40 6.43 -11.21
C THR A 81 -1.89 6.02 -9.82
N GLU A 82 -1.88 6.92 -8.85
CA GLU A 82 -2.44 6.67 -7.51
C GLU A 82 -3.93 6.33 -7.59
N MET A 83 -4.73 7.08 -8.36
CA MET A 83 -6.17 6.82 -8.53
C MET A 83 -6.44 5.43 -9.12
N VAL A 84 -5.76 5.08 -10.22
CA VAL A 84 -5.92 3.78 -10.89
C VAL A 84 -5.45 2.62 -9.99
N CYS A 85 -4.35 2.80 -9.26
CA CYS A 85 -3.88 1.77 -8.33
C CYS A 85 -4.85 1.58 -7.15
N ASN A 86 -5.41 2.66 -6.62
CA ASN A 86 -6.42 2.59 -5.57
C ASN A 86 -7.71 1.93 -6.07
N GLU A 87 -8.18 2.25 -7.28
CA GLU A 87 -9.36 1.60 -7.90
C GLU A 87 -9.13 0.09 -8.04
N LYS A 88 -7.99 -0.32 -8.58
CA LYS A 88 -7.61 -1.74 -8.69
C LYS A 88 -7.57 -2.45 -7.32
N TYR A 89 -7.09 -1.77 -6.29
CA TYR A 89 -7.13 -2.30 -4.92
C TYR A 89 -8.56 -2.50 -4.42
N GLN A 90 -9.45 -1.53 -4.63
CA GLN A 90 -10.86 -1.66 -4.25
C GLN A 90 -11.54 -2.80 -5.00
N GLU A 91 -11.26 -2.95 -6.31
CA GLU A 91 -11.74 -4.09 -7.10
C GLU A 91 -11.27 -5.43 -6.53
N GLN A 92 -9.98 -5.54 -6.16
CA GLN A 92 -9.45 -6.76 -5.55
C GLN A 92 -10.12 -7.09 -4.22
N VAL A 93 -10.32 -6.10 -3.35
CA VAL A 93 -11.03 -6.29 -2.07
C VAL A 93 -12.50 -6.65 -2.30
N ALA A 94 -13.17 -6.04 -3.28
CA ALA A 94 -14.56 -6.34 -3.62
C ALA A 94 -14.72 -7.74 -4.22
N ALA A 95 -13.70 -8.22 -4.95
CA ALA A 95 -13.66 -9.55 -5.54
C ALA A 95 -13.22 -10.65 -4.55
N MET A 96 -12.78 -10.30 -3.33
CA MET A 96 -12.47 -11.27 -2.30
C MET A 96 -13.70 -12.11 -1.99
N GLN A 97 -13.59 -13.41 -2.23
CA GLN A 97 -14.65 -14.34 -1.93
C GLN A 97 -14.77 -14.47 -0.41
N ASP A 98 -16.00 -14.64 0.04
CA ASP A 98 -16.27 -15.07 1.40
C ASP A 98 -16.70 -16.53 1.36
N TRP A 99 -15.84 -17.39 1.88
CA TRP A 99 -16.11 -18.82 2.00
C TRP A 99 -15.89 -19.28 3.43
N ASN A 100 -16.58 -20.34 3.85
CA ASN A 100 -16.35 -20.91 5.16
C ASN A 100 -15.36 -22.07 5.10
N VAL A 101 -14.64 -22.30 6.19
CA VAL A 101 -13.79 -23.48 6.37
C VAL A 101 -14.36 -24.29 7.53
N ASP A 102 -14.68 -25.56 7.29
CA ASP A 102 -15.10 -26.48 8.34
C ASP A 102 -13.86 -27.03 9.05
N LEU A 103 -13.62 -26.61 10.29
CA LEU A 103 -12.47 -27.07 11.09
C LEU A 103 -12.46 -28.59 11.33
N ASN A 104 -13.61 -29.27 11.24
CA ASN A 104 -13.67 -30.73 11.35
C ASN A 104 -13.04 -31.44 10.14
N SER A 105 -12.94 -30.76 9.00
CA SER A 105 -12.25 -31.25 7.80
C SER A 105 -10.74 -30.98 7.82
N VAL A 106 -10.27 -30.14 8.75
CA VAL A 106 -8.88 -29.73 8.85
C VAL A 106 -8.14 -30.66 9.81
N ALA A 107 -7.05 -31.24 9.34
CA ALA A 107 -6.18 -32.08 10.14
C ALA A 107 -5.31 -31.25 11.09
N ASP A 108 -4.91 -31.88 12.20
CA ASP A 108 -3.92 -31.31 13.12
C ASP A 108 -2.62 -30.94 12.39
N GLY A 109 -2.10 -29.75 12.69
CA GLY A 109 -0.90 -29.23 12.04
C GLY A 109 -0.70 -27.73 12.22
N VAL A 110 0.39 -27.24 11.64
CA VAL A 110 0.70 -25.82 11.57
C VAL A 110 0.76 -25.43 10.10
N TYR A 111 -0.01 -24.42 9.72
CA TYR A 111 -0.21 -24.01 8.34
C TYR A 111 0.08 -22.52 8.17
N THR A 112 0.76 -22.15 7.08
CA THR A 112 1.04 -20.75 6.77
C THR A 112 0.13 -20.28 5.64
N GLY A 113 -0.57 -19.18 5.84
CA GLY A 113 -1.43 -18.59 4.81
C GLY A 113 -1.07 -17.13 4.55
N GLU A 114 -1.32 -16.68 3.32
CA GLU A 114 -1.15 -15.28 2.96
C GLU A 114 -2.34 -14.76 2.15
N SER A 115 -2.55 -13.45 2.22
CA SER A 115 -3.49 -12.71 1.37
C SER A 115 -2.92 -11.31 1.11
N ASP A 116 -2.94 -10.88 -0.16
CA ASP A 116 -2.30 -9.65 -0.63
C ASP A 116 -3.18 -8.98 -1.69
N VAL A 117 -3.59 -7.75 -1.42
CA VAL A 117 -4.38 -6.91 -2.33
C VAL A 117 -3.66 -5.60 -2.65
N GLY A 118 -2.33 -5.59 -2.58
CA GLY A 118 -1.50 -4.40 -2.76
C GLY A 118 -1.34 -3.63 -1.45
N TYR A 119 -2.18 -2.62 -1.21
CA TYR A 119 -2.05 -1.74 -0.04
C TYR A 119 -2.25 -2.44 1.31
N ILE A 120 -2.86 -3.63 1.29
CA ILE A 120 -3.05 -4.46 2.47
C ILE A 120 -2.57 -5.87 2.19
N LYS A 121 -1.76 -6.41 3.10
CA LYS A 121 -1.23 -7.77 3.05
C LYS A 121 -1.21 -8.37 4.44
N ALA A 122 -1.63 -9.63 4.57
CA ALA A 122 -1.46 -10.41 5.79
C ALA A 122 -0.75 -11.74 5.49
N VAL A 123 0.15 -12.14 6.37
CA VAL A 123 0.76 -13.47 6.42
C VAL A 123 0.54 -14.00 7.83
N VAL A 124 -0.01 -15.20 7.94
CA VAL A 124 -0.37 -15.83 9.22
C VAL A 124 0.21 -17.24 9.33
N GLU A 125 0.45 -17.67 10.55
CA GLU A 125 0.66 -19.07 10.91
C GLU A 125 -0.50 -19.53 11.79
N VAL A 126 -1.13 -20.65 11.44
CA VAL A 126 -2.32 -21.18 12.13
C VAL A 126 -2.01 -22.58 12.64
N GLU A 127 -2.15 -22.80 13.95
CA GLU A 127 -2.04 -24.11 14.57
C GLU A 127 -3.44 -24.68 14.80
N VAL A 128 -3.68 -25.88 14.26
CA VAL A 128 -4.90 -26.65 14.46
C VAL A 128 -4.57 -27.90 15.26
N LYS A 129 -5.38 -28.21 16.28
CA LYS A 129 -5.31 -29.45 17.04
C LYS A 129 -6.68 -29.89 17.51
N ASP A 130 -6.99 -31.17 17.37
CA ASP A 130 -8.29 -31.74 17.75
C ASP A 130 -9.47 -30.94 17.14
N HIS A 131 -9.32 -30.55 15.86
CA HIS A 131 -10.26 -29.70 15.11
C HIS A 131 -10.52 -28.31 15.70
N LYS A 132 -9.59 -27.79 16.51
CA LYS A 132 -9.67 -26.47 17.14
C LYS A 132 -8.52 -25.57 16.72
N LEU A 133 -8.79 -24.26 16.64
CA LEU A 133 -7.77 -23.23 16.48
C LEU A 133 -7.02 -23.08 17.80
N VAL A 134 -5.77 -23.54 17.85
CA VAL A 134 -4.91 -23.40 19.04
C VAL A 134 -4.27 -22.02 19.08
N ARG A 135 -3.76 -21.56 17.94
CA ARG A 135 -3.22 -20.21 17.78
C ARG A 135 -3.34 -19.73 16.34
N VAL A 136 -3.36 -18.41 16.19
CA VAL A 136 -3.27 -17.71 14.91
C VAL A 136 -2.26 -16.58 15.09
N ASP A 137 -1.05 -16.76 14.59
CA ASP A 137 0.03 -15.79 14.69
C ASP A 137 0.09 -14.93 13.43
N LEU A 138 0.04 -13.60 13.61
CA LEU A 138 0.17 -12.64 12.50
C LEU A 138 1.66 -12.36 12.23
N LEU A 139 2.26 -13.13 11.33
CA LEU A 139 3.68 -13.02 10.97
C LEU A 139 4.01 -11.70 10.27
N LYS A 140 3.08 -11.19 9.46
CA LYS A 140 3.22 -9.92 8.76
C LYS A 140 1.86 -9.29 8.51
N HIS A 141 1.76 -7.99 8.74
CA HIS A 141 0.59 -7.21 8.38
C HIS A 141 1.00 -5.85 7.82
N VAL A 142 0.46 -5.52 6.65
CA VAL A 142 0.57 -4.23 5.99
C VAL A 142 -0.84 -3.69 5.91
N ASN A 143 -1.09 -2.52 6.48
CA ASN A 143 -2.42 -1.94 6.66
C ASN A 143 -2.46 -0.47 6.26
N GLU A 144 -1.99 -0.15 5.06
CA GLU A 144 -1.84 1.24 4.61
C GLU A 144 -3.17 2.00 4.50
N HIS A 145 -4.27 1.26 4.21
CA HIS A 145 -5.63 1.79 4.10
C HIS A 145 -6.52 1.24 5.23
N GLY A 146 -6.44 1.84 6.42
CA GLY A 146 -7.35 1.55 7.54
C GLY A 146 -6.63 1.41 8.88
N GLY A 147 -7.38 1.00 9.91
CA GLY A 147 -6.82 0.69 11.22
C GLY A 147 -6.08 -0.67 11.27
N PRO A 148 -5.33 -0.94 12.35
CA PRO A 148 -4.87 -2.28 12.66
C PRO A 148 -6.10 -3.16 13.00
N ALA A 149 -6.23 -4.29 12.29
CA ALA A 149 -7.28 -5.29 12.54
C ALA A 149 -6.72 -6.53 13.27
N GLU A 150 -5.58 -6.39 13.94
CA GLU A 150 -4.79 -7.52 14.45
C GLU A 150 -5.53 -8.29 15.54
N ILE A 151 -6.35 -7.60 16.35
CA ILE A 151 -7.20 -8.22 17.38
C ILE A 151 -8.12 -9.33 16.85
N ILE A 152 -8.41 -9.32 15.54
CA ILE A 152 -9.28 -10.32 14.93
C ILE A 152 -8.75 -11.75 15.08
N VAL A 153 -7.42 -11.94 15.18
CA VAL A 153 -6.85 -13.28 15.34
C VAL A 153 -7.13 -13.86 16.74
N GLU A 154 -7.21 -13.01 17.77
CA GLU A 154 -7.57 -13.42 19.12
C GLU A 154 -9.04 -13.83 19.18
N ASN A 155 -9.94 -13.01 18.61
CA ASN A 155 -11.36 -13.33 18.51
C ASN A 155 -11.60 -14.67 17.80
N MET A 156 -10.85 -14.98 16.74
CA MET A 156 -10.99 -16.26 16.03
C MET A 156 -10.68 -17.47 16.91
N VAL A 157 -9.65 -17.35 17.76
CA VAL A 157 -9.26 -18.41 18.70
C VAL A 157 -10.27 -18.50 19.84
N GLU A 158 -10.77 -17.38 20.36
CA GLU A 158 -11.77 -17.37 21.43
C GLU A 158 -13.11 -17.95 20.99
N GLU A 159 -13.58 -17.55 19.81
CA GLU A 159 -14.87 -17.97 19.26
C GLU A 159 -14.79 -19.30 18.48
N GLN A 160 -13.58 -19.81 18.24
CA GLN A 160 -13.31 -21.02 17.44
C GLN A 160 -13.96 -20.97 16.04
N THR A 161 -13.97 -19.78 15.44
CA THR A 161 -14.46 -19.53 14.08
C THR A 161 -13.56 -18.53 13.37
N VAL A 162 -13.39 -18.66 12.07
CA VAL A 162 -12.67 -17.66 11.25
C VAL A 162 -13.58 -16.49 10.89
N ASP A 163 -14.91 -16.69 10.96
CA ASP A 163 -15.88 -15.66 10.59
C ASP A 163 -16.34 -14.81 11.78
N VAL A 164 -15.38 -14.11 12.39
CA VAL A 164 -15.62 -13.16 13.49
C VAL A 164 -15.92 -11.76 12.97
N ASP A 165 -16.45 -10.86 13.80
CA ASP A 165 -16.78 -9.50 13.33
C ASP A 165 -15.56 -8.70 12.86
N ALA A 166 -15.76 -7.88 11.82
CA ALA A 166 -14.73 -7.00 11.31
C ALA A 166 -14.49 -5.82 12.27
N VAL A 167 -13.23 -5.41 12.41
CA VAL A 167 -12.86 -4.27 13.24
C VAL A 167 -13.33 -2.97 12.58
N SER A 168 -14.02 -2.13 13.35
CA SER A 168 -14.48 -0.81 12.91
C SER A 168 -13.33 0.01 12.31
N SER A 169 -13.57 0.65 11.16
CA SER A 169 -12.54 1.41 10.41
C SER A 169 -11.33 0.58 9.92
N ALA A 170 -11.40 -0.75 10.00
CA ALA A 170 -10.38 -1.67 9.52
C ALA A 170 -11.02 -2.89 8.81
N THR A 171 -12.14 -2.67 8.12
CA THR A 171 -12.91 -3.73 7.43
C THR A 171 -12.10 -4.43 6.34
N ASN A 172 -11.32 -3.70 5.53
CA ASN A 172 -10.51 -4.31 4.48
C ASN A 172 -9.36 -5.12 5.08
N SER A 173 -8.67 -4.60 6.10
CA SER A 173 -7.67 -5.35 6.87
C SER A 173 -8.26 -6.62 7.49
N SER A 174 -9.46 -6.54 8.07
CA SER A 174 -10.18 -7.69 8.64
C SER A 174 -10.44 -8.77 7.59
N LYS A 175 -10.91 -8.37 6.38
CA LYS A 175 -11.11 -9.30 5.26
C LYS A 175 -9.82 -9.98 4.82
N VAL A 176 -8.73 -9.22 4.70
CA VAL A 176 -7.42 -9.74 4.27
C VAL A 176 -6.88 -10.74 5.30
N ILE A 177 -6.96 -10.44 6.60
CA ILE A 177 -6.54 -11.37 7.67
C ILE A 177 -7.39 -12.63 7.67
N LYS A 178 -8.74 -12.51 7.64
CA LYS A 178 -9.65 -13.67 7.50
C LYS A 178 -9.28 -14.53 6.30
N THR A 179 -9.04 -13.91 5.15
CA THR A 179 -8.66 -14.62 3.92
C THR A 179 -7.32 -15.34 4.08
N ALA A 180 -6.32 -14.73 4.71
CA ALA A 180 -5.03 -15.36 4.97
C ALA A 180 -5.19 -16.59 5.90
N VAL A 181 -6.00 -16.49 6.95
CA VAL A 181 -6.30 -17.63 7.86
C VAL A 181 -7.03 -18.73 7.11
N LYS A 182 -8.06 -18.40 6.31
CA LYS A 182 -8.76 -19.37 5.46
C LYS A 182 -7.79 -20.08 4.50
N ASN A 183 -6.89 -19.34 3.85
CA ASN A 183 -5.86 -19.90 2.97
C ASN A 183 -4.86 -20.81 3.69
N ALA A 184 -4.55 -20.54 4.96
CA ALA A 184 -3.74 -21.44 5.79
C ALA A 184 -4.49 -22.76 6.02
N LEU A 185 -5.74 -22.68 6.49
CA LEU A 185 -6.54 -23.85 6.84
C LEU A 185 -6.88 -24.74 5.63
N LEU A 186 -7.02 -24.16 4.43
CA LEU A 186 -7.21 -24.92 3.19
C LEU A 186 -6.11 -25.97 2.96
N GLN A 187 -4.89 -25.73 3.45
CA GLN A 187 -3.77 -26.68 3.31
C GLN A 187 -3.89 -27.90 4.21
N GLY A 188 -4.71 -27.81 5.27
CA GLY A 188 -4.97 -28.91 6.20
C GLY A 188 -6.22 -29.71 5.88
N ILE A 189 -7.00 -29.33 4.88
CA ILE A 189 -8.22 -30.05 4.49
C ILE A 189 -7.84 -31.41 3.89
N LYS A 190 -8.51 -32.46 4.35
CA LYS A 190 -8.39 -33.84 3.84
C LYS A 190 -9.59 -34.27 3.03
#